data_AF-W5MV50-F1
#
_entry.id   AF-W5MV50-F1
#
_cell.length_a   1.000
_cell.length_b   1.000
_cell.length_c   1.000
_cell.angle_alpha   90.00
_cell.angle_beta   90.00
_cell.angle_gamma   90.00
#
_symmetry.space_group_name_H-M   'P 1'
#
loop_
_entity.id
_entity.type
_entity.pdbx_description
1 polymer ?
#
loop_
_entity_poly.entity_id
_entity_poly.type
_entity_poly.pdbx_seq_one_letter_code
_entity_poly.pdbx_strand_id
1 'polypeptide(L)'
;MKPGVGTFIVLCSLIFLANCAPPPTCYSRVLSYSKEIMKFMETLQKSYRTKSCMEALPKMYLDVHNSCIMPKLRDFLYVLENLTRPECRERPRILGLKRKIRSLYIIINKVCYRDLVFYTDDCDALVTGESTPRQGGDQLPLYEKQKN
;
A
#
# COMPACT_ATOMS: atom_id res chain seq x y z
N MET A 1 -33.72 36.54 2.94
CA MET A 1 -33.63 35.92 4.29
C MET A 1 -32.18 35.98 4.74
N LYS A 2 -31.87 36.66 5.85
CA LYS A 2 -30.50 36.78 6.38
C LYS A 2 -30.22 35.55 7.27
N PRO A 3 -29.12 34.80 7.06
CA PRO A 3 -28.79 33.70 7.94
C PRO A 3 -28.57 34.23 9.36
N GLY A 4 -29.37 33.74 10.31
CA GLY A 4 -29.27 34.13 11.70
C GLY A 4 -27.97 33.61 12.33
N VAL A 5 -27.46 34.32 13.34
CA VAL A 5 -26.23 34.00 14.08
C VAL A 5 -26.16 32.54 14.54
N GLY A 6 -27.30 31.93 14.88
CA GLY A 6 -27.38 30.50 15.22
C GLY A 6 -26.97 29.55 14.09
N THR A 7 -27.25 29.90 12.83
CA THR A 7 -26.83 29.14 11.65
C THR A 7 -25.30 29.13 11.52
N PHE A 8 -24.66 30.26 11.81
CA PHE A 8 -23.20 30.37 11.77
C PHE A 8 -22.54 29.58 12.89
N ILE A 9 -23.12 29.57 14.09
CA ILE A 9 -22.61 28.79 15.22
C ILE A 9 -22.68 27.29 14.92
N VAL A 10 -23.81 26.80 14.38
CA VAL A 10 -23.95 25.39 14.00
C VAL A 10 -22.96 25.01 12.90
N LEU A 11 -22.79 25.86 11.88
CA LEU A 11 -21.82 25.61 10.81
C LEU A 11 -20.38 25.54 11.36
N CYS A 12 -19.99 26.47 12.23
CA CYS A 12 -18.66 26.47 12.85
C CYS A 12 -18.42 25.23 13.71
N SER A 13 -19.41 24.81 14.50
CA SER A 13 -19.31 23.58 15.31
C SER A 13 -19.15 22.32 14.45
N LEU A 14 -19.87 22.24 13.32
CA LEU A 14 -19.72 21.14 12.36
C LEU A 14 -18.34 21.12 11.69
N ILE A 15 -17.77 22.29 11.38
CA ILE A 15 -16.41 22.42 10.81
C ILE A 15 -15.35 21.98 11.83
N PHE A 16 -15.50 22.37 13.10
CA PHE A 16 -14.59 21.96 14.17
C PHE A 16 -14.63 20.44 14.42
N LEU A 17 -15.82 19.83 14.42
CA LEU A 17 -15.99 18.38 14.54
C LEU A 17 -15.42 17.61 13.34
N ALA A 18 -15.52 18.15 12.13
CA ALA A 18 -14.95 17.55 10.93
C ALA A 18 -13.40 17.56 10.94
N ASN A 19 -12.79 18.51 11.66
CA ASN A 19 -11.34 18.63 11.81
C ASN A 19 -10.77 17.77 12.96
N CYS A 20 -11.60 16.99 13.67
CA CYS A 20 -11.14 16.06 14.72
C CYS A 20 -10.52 14.77 14.18
N ALA A 21 -10.37 14.61 12.88
CA ALA A 21 -9.58 13.51 12.34
C ALA A 21 -8.10 13.76 12.66
N PRO A 22 -7.43 12.90 13.46
CA PRO A 22 -6.00 13.04 13.69
C PRO A 22 -5.28 13.04 12.34
N PRO A 23 -4.19 13.82 12.20
CA PRO A 23 -3.43 13.84 10.96
C PRO A 23 -3.04 12.40 10.61
N PRO A 24 -3.15 12.01 9.33
CA PRO A 24 -2.93 10.63 8.93
C PRO A 24 -1.52 10.20 9.33
N THR A 25 -1.44 9.17 10.17
CA THR A 25 -0.19 8.55 10.63
C THR A 25 0.63 8.05 9.45
N CYS A 26 1.94 7.85 9.67
CA CYS A 26 2.83 7.27 8.66
C CYS A 26 2.26 5.97 8.08
N TYR A 27 1.76 5.10 8.96
CA TYR A 27 1.08 3.86 8.61
C TYR A 27 -0.13 4.06 7.67
N SER A 28 -1.09 4.90 8.04
CA SER A 28 -2.30 5.11 7.22
C SER A 28 -1.98 5.73 5.86
N ARG A 29 -0.99 6.62 5.80
CA ARG A 29 -0.47 7.17 4.54
C ARG A 29 0.17 6.08 3.67
N VAL A 30 1.04 5.25 4.22
CA VAL A 30 1.69 4.16 3.48
C VAL A 30 0.68 3.15 2.97
N LEU A 31 -0.31 2.77 3.79
CA LEU A 31 -1.38 1.86 3.39
C LEU A 31 -2.26 2.44 2.27
N SER A 32 -2.58 3.74 2.34
CA SER A 32 -3.31 4.40 1.26
C SER A 32 -2.48 4.48 -0.03
N TYR A 33 -1.19 4.80 0.10
CA TYR A 33 -0.28 4.92 -1.03
C TYR A 33 0.00 3.58 -1.71
N SER A 34 0.13 2.49 -0.95
CA SER A 34 0.29 1.14 -1.51
C SER A 34 -0.94 0.72 -2.34
N LYS A 35 -2.15 0.99 -1.84
CA LYS A 35 -3.40 0.76 -2.59
C LYS A 35 -3.47 1.59 -3.87
N GLU A 36 -3.04 2.85 -3.82
CA GLU A 36 -2.98 3.70 -5.01
C GLU A 36 -2.02 3.12 -6.07
N ILE A 37 -0.87 2.60 -5.64
CA ILE A 37 0.10 1.97 -6.54
C ILE A 37 -0.46 0.70 -7.16
N MET A 38 -1.11 -0.17 -6.37
CA MET A 38 -1.76 -1.38 -6.87
C MET A 38 -2.80 -1.04 -7.94
N LYS A 39 -3.68 -0.08 -7.68
CA LYS A 39 -4.66 0.39 -8.66
C LYS A 39 -4.02 0.98 -9.92
N PHE A 40 -2.92 1.71 -9.75
CA PHE A 40 -2.16 2.24 -10.89
C PHE A 40 -1.58 1.10 -11.74
N MET A 41 -0.98 0.10 -11.11
CA MET A 41 -0.42 -1.07 -11.78
C MET A 41 -1.48 -1.86 -12.56
N GLU A 42 -2.65 -2.10 -11.97
CA GLU A 42 -3.79 -2.72 -12.66
C GLU A 42 -4.22 -1.91 -13.90
N THR A 43 -4.24 -0.58 -13.77
CA THR A 43 -4.57 0.31 -14.89
C THR A 43 -3.54 0.18 -16.02
N LEU A 44 -2.26 0.04 -15.68
CA LEU A 44 -1.20 -0.16 -16.67
C LEU A 44 -1.29 -1.52 -17.36
N GLN A 45 -1.66 -2.57 -16.63
CA GLN A 45 -1.87 -3.91 -17.18
C GLN A 45 -3.07 -3.96 -18.15
N LYS A 46 -4.15 -3.23 -17.83
CA LYS A 46 -5.37 -3.17 -18.67
C LYS A 46 -5.21 -2.28 -19.90
N SER A 47 -4.35 -1.25 -19.85
CA SER A 47 -4.19 -0.31 -20.97
C SER A 47 -3.42 -0.93 -22.12
N TYR A 48 -4.03 -0.98 -23.32
CA TYR A 48 -3.39 -1.45 -24.55
C TYR A 48 -1.99 -0.85 -24.79
N ARG A 49 -1.82 0.43 -24.45
CA ARG A 49 -0.55 1.13 -24.63
C ARG A 49 0.57 0.55 -23.78
N THR A 50 0.31 0.19 -22.52
CA THR A 50 1.34 -0.25 -21.56
C THR A 50 1.33 -1.75 -21.30
N LYS A 51 0.29 -2.46 -21.76
CA LYS A 51 0.11 -3.91 -21.54
C LYS A 51 1.35 -4.72 -21.90
N SER A 52 1.90 -4.54 -23.10
CA SER A 52 3.09 -5.28 -23.57
C SER A 52 4.35 -5.00 -22.73
N CYS A 53 4.45 -3.83 -22.12
CA CYS A 53 5.54 -3.51 -21.20
C CYS A 53 5.32 -4.11 -19.81
N MET A 54 4.06 -4.17 -19.36
CA MET A 54 3.70 -4.75 -18.08
C MET A 54 3.81 -6.28 -18.06
N GLU A 55 3.67 -6.95 -19.21
CA GLU A 55 3.86 -8.41 -19.35
C GLU A 55 5.30 -8.86 -19.04
N ALA A 56 6.29 -7.98 -19.23
CA ALA A 56 7.69 -8.25 -18.88
C ALA A 56 7.99 -8.04 -17.38
N LEU A 57 7.05 -7.47 -16.61
CA LEU A 57 7.23 -7.22 -15.19
C LEU A 57 6.66 -8.37 -14.38
N PRO A 58 7.32 -8.76 -13.28
CA PRO A 58 6.78 -9.76 -12.38
C PRO A 58 5.46 -9.26 -11.77
N LYS A 59 4.54 -10.18 -11.50
CA LYS A 59 3.38 -9.86 -10.67
C LYS A 59 3.86 -9.52 -9.26
N MET A 60 3.21 -8.53 -8.66
CA MET A 60 3.50 -8.08 -7.30
C MET A 60 2.22 -7.64 -6.64
N TYR A 61 2.06 -8.00 -5.37
CA TYR A 61 1.02 -7.50 -4.49
C TYR A 61 1.68 -6.76 -3.34
N LEU A 62 1.20 -5.55 -3.04
CA LEU A 62 1.74 -4.73 -1.97
C LEU A 62 0.98 -4.99 -0.67
N ASP A 63 1.62 -5.70 0.24
CA ASP A 63 1.20 -5.79 1.64
C ASP A 63 2.24 -5.15 2.55
N VAL A 64 1.84 -4.08 3.23
CA VAL A 64 2.70 -3.30 4.12
C VAL A 64 2.89 -4.00 5.48
N HIS A 65 2.09 -5.02 5.76
CA HIS A 65 2.16 -5.88 6.94
C HIS A 65 2.99 -7.14 6.71
N ASN A 66 3.53 -7.32 5.51
CA ASN A 66 4.39 -8.43 5.19
C ASN A 66 5.85 -8.04 5.35
N SER A 67 6.59 -8.82 6.15
CA SER A 67 8.02 -8.56 6.41
C SER A 67 8.89 -8.61 5.14
N CYS A 68 8.44 -9.33 4.11
CA CYS A 68 9.15 -9.46 2.83
C CYS A 68 8.93 -8.27 1.87
N ILE A 69 8.15 -7.25 2.24
CA ILE A 69 7.81 -6.15 1.34
C ILE A 69 9.02 -5.36 0.86
N MET A 70 10.00 -5.14 1.73
CA MET A 70 11.20 -4.36 1.44
C MET A 70 12.12 -4.99 0.40
N PRO A 71 12.54 -6.26 0.54
CA PRO A 71 13.29 -6.93 -0.52
C PRO A 71 12.46 -7.01 -1.81
N LYS A 72 11.15 -7.28 -1.74
CA LYS A 72 10.29 -7.35 -2.92
C LYS A 72 10.25 -6.04 -3.72
N LEU A 73 10.15 -4.90 -3.03
CA LEU A 73 10.19 -3.58 -3.65
C LEU A 73 11.54 -3.31 -4.34
N ARG A 74 12.64 -3.75 -3.74
CA ARG A 74 14.00 -3.61 -4.32
C ARG A 74 14.13 -4.41 -5.61
N ASP A 75 13.71 -5.67 -5.59
CA ASP A 75 13.77 -6.53 -6.77
C ASP A 75 12.89 -6.00 -7.90
N PHE A 76 11.69 -5.52 -7.56
CA PHE A 76 10.79 -4.90 -8.54
C PHE A 76 11.39 -3.64 -9.18
N LEU A 77 12.05 -2.79 -8.39
CA LEU A 77 12.76 -1.61 -8.90
C LEU A 77 13.91 -2.00 -9.83
N TYR A 78 14.67 -3.04 -9.47
CA TYR A 78 15.75 -3.54 -10.31
C TYR A 78 15.24 -4.00 -11.68
N VAL A 79 14.13 -4.73 -11.73
CA VAL A 79 13.53 -5.16 -13.00
C VAL A 79 13.02 -3.96 -13.81
N LEU A 80 12.37 -3.00 -13.17
CA LEU A 80 11.90 -1.77 -13.83
C LEU A 80 13.06 -0.94 -14.43
N GLU A 81 14.21 -0.95 -13.78
CA GLU A 81 15.42 -0.25 -14.25
C GLU A 81 16.10 -0.95 -15.43
N ASN A 82 16.00 -2.28 -15.46
CA ASN A 82 16.68 -3.14 -16.43
C ASN A 82 15.73 -3.78 -17.45
N LEU A 83 14.60 -3.11 -17.76
CA LEU A 83 13.70 -3.55 -18.82
C LEU A 83 14.45 -3.68 -20.15
N THR A 84 14.40 -4.86 -20.76
CA THR A 84 15.10 -5.18 -22.01
C THR A 84 14.69 -4.27 -23.17
N ARG A 85 13.41 -3.87 -23.20
CA ARG A 85 12.84 -2.95 -24.20
C ARG A 85 13.05 -1.48 -23.79
N PRO A 86 13.90 -0.70 -24.48
CA PRO A 86 14.12 0.71 -24.14
C PRO A 86 12.84 1.55 -24.24
N GLU A 87 11.96 1.26 -25.20
CA GLU A 87 10.67 1.94 -25.38
C GLU A 87 9.73 1.77 -24.18
N CYS A 88 9.87 0.66 -23.44
CA CYS A 88 9.12 0.43 -22.21
C CYS A 88 9.74 1.19 -21.03
N ARG A 89 11.08 1.24 -20.97
CA ARG A 89 11.83 1.95 -19.93
C ARG A 89 11.59 3.46 -19.96
N GLU A 90 11.51 4.05 -21.15
CA GLU A 90 11.30 5.48 -21.36
C GLU A 90 9.82 5.89 -21.34
N ARG A 91 8.90 4.91 -21.34
CA ARG A 91 7.47 5.17 -21.39
C ARG A 91 7.04 6.00 -20.17
N PRO A 92 6.37 7.16 -20.33
CA PRO A 92 6.06 8.06 -19.21
C PRO A 92 5.28 7.39 -18.07
N ARG A 93 4.35 6.49 -18.40
CA ARG A 93 3.55 5.75 -17.42
C ARG A 93 4.38 4.71 -16.64
N ILE A 94 5.34 4.06 -17.27
CA ILE A 94 6.26 3.11 -16.62
C ILE A 94 7.26 3.85 -15.74
N LEU A 95 7.78 4.99 -16.21
CA LEU A 95 8.56 5.91 -15.38
C LEU A 95 7.78 6.40 -14.16
N GLY A 96 6.47 6.68 -14.34
CA GLY A 96 5.57 6.99 -13.24
C GLY A 96 5.47 5.88 -12.21
N LEU A 97 5.32 4.61 -12.66
CA LEU A 97 5.30 3.44 -11.77
C LEU A 97 6.60 3.32 -10.99
N LYS A 98 7.74 3.42 -11.68
CA LYS A 98 9.08 3.39 -11.05
C LYS A 98 9.23 4.45 -9.97
N ARG A 99 8.82 5.70 -10.23
CA ARG A 99 8.88 6.78 -9.22
C ARG A 99 8.00 6.47 -8.01
N LYS A 100 6.78 5.99 -8.22
CA LYS A 100 5.87 5.65 -7.13
C LYS A 100 6.40 4.50 -6.26
N ILE A 101 6.89 3.42 -6.87
CA ILE A 101 7.49 2.29 -6.14
C ILE A 101 8.73 2.76 -5.36
N ARG A 102 9.60 3.57 -5.98
CA ARG A 102 10.77 4.12 -5.30
C ARG A 102 10.39 5.02 -4.12
N SER A 103 9.35 5.83 -4.29
CA SER A 103 8.81 6.66 -3.22
C SER A 103 8.30 5.80 -2.08
N LEU A 104 7.54 4.73 -2.35
CA LEU A 104 7.06 3.81 -1.33
C LEU A 104 8.22 3.16 -0.56
N TYR A 105 9.25 2.67 -1.27
CA TYR A 105 10.45 2.11 -0.65
C TYR A 105 11.13 3.11 0.30
N ILE A 106 11.28 4.37 -0.13
CA ILE A 106 11.88 5.42 0.69
C ILE A 106 11.02 5.74 1.91
N ILE A 107 9.70 5.85 1.73
CA ILE A 107 8.77 6.17 2.82
C ILE A 107 8.82 5.06 3.87
N ILE A 108 8.70 3.79 3.48
CA ILE A 108 8.80 2.65 4.41
C ILE A 108 10.15 2.64 5.12
N ASN A 109 11.24 2.77 4.37
CA ASN A 109 12.59 2.57 4.92
C ASN A 109 13.13 3.74 5.75
N LYS A 110 12.71 4.97 5.47
CA LYS A 110 13.27 6.17 6.10
C LYS A 110 12.27 6.92 6.96
N VAL A 111 11.01 7.01 6.51
CA VAL A 111 10.00 7.83 7.17
C VAL A 111 9.22 6.99 8.18
N CYS A 112 8.80 5.79 7.81
CA CYS A 112 7.97 4.90 8.63
C CYS A 112 8.74 3.69 9.21
N TYR A 113 10.08 3.75 9.28
CA TYR A 113 10.96 2.60 9.60
C TYR A 113 10.62 1.86 10.90
N ARG A 114 9.90 2.50 11.83
CA ARG A 114 9.46 1.92 13.11
C ARG A 114 7.95 1.94 13.34
N ASP A 115 7.19 2.49 12.39
CA ASP A 115 5.73 2.64 12.50
C ASP A 115 4.99 1.46 11.85
N LEU A 116 5.69 0.67 11.04
CA LEU A 116 5.13 -0.49 10.36
C LEU A 116 5.31 -1.74 11.21
N VAL A 117 4.19 -2.37 11.55
CA VAL A 117 4.14 -3.66 12.23
C VAL A 117 3.84 -4.74 11.20
N PHE A 118 4.73 -5.73 11.11
CA PHE A 118 4.57 -6.88 10.25
C PHE A 118 3.80 -7.98 10.98
N TYR A 119 2.70 -8.44 10.37
CA TYR A 119 1.86 -9.51 10.90
C TYR A 119 2.10 -10.85 10.18
N THR A 120 2.74 -10.82 9.01
CA THR A 120 3.00 -12.00 8.18
C THR A 120 4.40 -11.98 7.57
N ASP A 121 4.91 -13.17 7.28
CA ASP A 121 6.17 -13.46 6.60
C ASP A 121 5.97 -14.39 5.39
N ASP A 122 4.73 -14.59 4.95
CA ASP A 122 4.39 -15.32 3.72
C ASP A 122 4.82 -14.49 2.49
N CYS A 123 6.08 -14.61 2.08
CA CYS A 123 6.62 -13.87 0.94
C CYS A 123 5.93 -14.26 -0.37
N ASP A 124 5.37 -15.48 -0.47
CA ASP A 124 4.71 -15.98 -1.68
C ASP A 124 3.40 -15.23 -1.92
N ALA A 125 2.72 -14.78 -0.86
CA ALA A 125 1.56 -13.91 -0.94
C ALA A 125 1.84 -12.60 -1.71
N LEU A 126 3.08 -12.09 -1.68
CA LEU A 126 3.47 -10.90 -2.46
C LEU A 126 3.61 -11.18 -3.96
N VAL A 127 3.60 -12.44 -4.38
CA VAL A 127 3.63 -12.88 -5.77
C VAL A 127 2.24 -13.28 -6.26
N THR A 128 1.53 -14.08 -5.44
CA THR A 128 0.24 -14.68 -5.79
C THR A 128 -0.94 -13.76 -5.49
N GLY A 129 -0.80 -12.90 -4.49
CA GLY A 129 -1.90 -12.09 -3.94
C GLY A 129 -2.81 -12.87 -3.00
N GLU A 130 -2.49 -14.13 -2.73
CA GLU A 130 -3.21 -15.00 -1.81
C GLU A 130 -2.34 -15.21 -0.58
N SER A 131 -2.80 -14.75 0.58
CA SER A 131 -2.14 -15.04 1.86
C SER A 131 -2.55 -16.42 2.34
N THR A 132 -1.61 -17.33 2.54
CA THR A 132 -1.90 -18.55 3.28
C THR A 132 -2.11 -18.21 4.75
N PRO A 133 -3.23 -18.62 5.38
CA PRO A 133 -3.34 -18.50 6.83
C PRO A 133 -2.24 -19.34 7.47
N ARG A 134 -1.42 -18.76 8.35
CA ARG A 134 -0.49 -19.53 9.19
C ARG A 134 -1.29 -20.60 9.94
N GLN A 135 -1.07 -21.87 9.63
CA GLN A 135 -1.50 -23.01 10.45
C GLN A 135 -0.52 -23.26 11.63
N GLY A 136 0.20 -22.24 12.10
CA GLY A 136 1.13 -22.37 13.21
C GLY A 136 1.14 -21.13 14.08
N GLY A 137 0.56 -21.22 15.28
CA GLY A 137 0.98 -20.39 16.40
C GLY A 137 -0.09 -19.92 17.39
N ASP A 138 -1.21 -19.36 16.92
CA ASP A 138 -2.05 -18.49 17.77
C ASP A 138 -3.51 -18.94 17.91
N GLN A 139 -3.75 -20.24 18.13
CA GLN A 139 -4.91 -20.64 18.91
C GLN A 139 -4.48 -20.72 20.37
N LEU A 140 -4.53 -19.58 21.08
CA LEU A 140 -4.72 -19.60 22.52
C LEU A 140 -6.04 -20.36 22.77
N PRO A 141 -6.04 -21.56 23.38
CA PRO A 141 -7.27 -22.22 23.74
C PRO A 141 -7.82 -21.47 24.96
N LEU A 142 -8.71 -20.52 24.73
CA LEU A 142 -9.53 -19.94 25.79
C LEU A 142 -10.64 -20.94 26.21
N TYR A 143 -10.28 -22.19 26.51
CA TYR A 143 -11.22 -23.25 26.90
C TYR A 143 -10.62 -24.26 27.89
N GLU A 144 -9.89 -23.82 28.92
CA GLU A 144 -9.64 -24.65 30.12
C GLU A 144 -9.74 -23.83 31.42
N LYS A 145 -10.82 -23.07 31.58
CA LYS A 145 -11.25 -22.54 32.90
C LYS A 145 -12.71 -22.86 33.22
N GLN A 146 -13.16 -24.07 32.86
CA GLN A 146 -14.38 -24.65 33.41
C GLN A 146 -14.22 -26.16 33.66
N LYS A 147 -13.16 -26.54 34.37
CA LYS A 147 -13.12 -27.81 35.12
C LYS A 147 -11.97 -27.81 36.12
N ASN A 148 -12.16 -27.10 37.22
CA ASN A 148 -11.77 -27.60 38.54
C ASN A 148 -12.62 -26.90 39.59
#